data_AF-A0A6T9XZ29-F1
#
_entry.id   AF-A0A6T9XZ29-F1
#
_cell.length_a   1.000
_cell.length_b   1.000
_cell.length_c   1.000
_cell.angle_alpha   90.00
_cell.angle_beta   90.00
_cell.angle_gamma   90.00
#
_symmetry.space_group_name_H-M   'P 1'
#
loop_
_entity.id
_entity.type
_entity.pdbx_description
1 polymer ?
#
loop_
_entity_poly.entity_id
_entity_poly.type
_entity_poly.pdbx_seq_one_letter_code
_entity_poly.pdbx_strand_id
1 'polypeptide(L)'
;MAYFLGSALPTETHIAHRDALLNTYFLALEDALQARSSNHATPFYFKSSDIEHVITEWKKLYPFACADFYRFLSGWSPEHWKIDAELKYQTDIALAAL
;
A
#
# COMPACT_ATOMS: atom_id res chain seq x y z
N MET A 1 0.20 4.95 -2.32
CA MET A 1 -0.93 4.01 -2.45
C MET A 1 -2.04 4.30 -1.44
N ALA A 2 -1.74 4.39 -0.13
CA ALA A 2 -2.73 4.70 0.92
C ALA A 2 -3.61 5.92 0.60
N TYR A 3 -3.00 7.03 0.17
CA TYR A 3 -3.73 8.21 -0.28
C TYR A 3 -4.49 8.00 -1.60
N PHE A 4 -3.88 7.28 -2.55
CA PHE A 4 -4.40 7.14 -3.91
C PHE A 4 -5.73 6.38 -3.97
N LEU A 5 -5.80 5.18 -3.40
CA LEU A 5 -7.03 4.36 -3.44
C LEU A 5 -8.19 5.07 -2.74
N GLY A 6 -7.91 5.67 -1.58
CA GLY A 6 -8.91 6.40 -0.83
C GLY A 6 -9.30 7.77 -1.41
N SER A 7 -8.55 8.29 -2.38
CA SER A 7 -8.92 9.54 -3.08
C SER A 7 -9.68 9.28 -4.37
N ALA A 8 -9.53 8.09 -4.94
CA ALA A 8 -10.21 7.69 -6.17
C ALA A 8 -11.60 7.08 -5.93
N LEU A 9 -11.89 6.60 -4.71
CA LEU A 9 -13.11 5.86 -4.39
C LEU A 9 -13.80 6.44 -3.14
N PRO A 10 -15.16 6.44 -3.11
CA PRO A 10 -15.90 6.63 -1.87
C PRO A 10 -15.53 5.57 -0.83
N THR A 11 -15.62 5.91 0.45
CA THR A 11 -15.17 5.04 1.56
C THR A 11 -15.80 3.64 1.51
N GLU A 12 -17.10 3.53 1.24
CA GLU A 12 -17.78 2.22 1.17
C GLU A 12 -17.24 1.34 0.04
N THR A 13 -17.06 1.91 -1.15
CA THR A 13 -16.47 1.22 -2.31
C THR A 13 -15.02 0.84 -2.04
N HIS A 14 -14.26 1.73 -1.38
CA HIS A 14 -12.88 1.46 -1.00
C HIS A 14 -12.81 0.27 -0.04
N ILE A 15 -13.61 0.24 1.02
CA ILE A 15 -13.68 -0.88 1.97
C ILE A 15 -14.00 -2.20 1.23
N ALA A 16 -15.02 -2.19 0.37
CA ALA A 16 -15.49 -3.38 -0.33
C ALA A 16 -14.46 -3.97 -1.32
N HIS A 17 -13.63 -3.13 -1.93
CA HIS A 17 -12.73 -3.54 -3.01
C HIS A 17 -11.24 -3.39 -2.70
N ARG A 18 -10.87 -2.89 -1.52
CA ARG A 18 -9.48 -2.63 -1.13
C ARG A 18 -8.58 -3.82 -1.40
N ASP A 19 -8.91 -4.99 -0.89
CA ASP A 19 -8.03 -6.15 -0.96
C ASP A 19 -7.81 -6.59 -2.40
N ALA A 20 -8.86 -6.53 -3.23
CA ALA A 20 -8.76 -6.80 -4.66
C ALA A 20 -7.88 -5.77 -5.38
N LEU A 21 -8.06 -4.48 -5.10
CA LEU A 21 -7.28 -3.39 -5.71
C LEU A 21 -5.81 -3.44 -5.30
N LEU A 22 -5.53 -3.71 -4.03
CA LEU A 22 -4.18 -3.93 -3.52
C LEU A 22 -3.54 -5.13 -4.20
N ASN A 23 -4.27 -6.24 -4.33
CA ASN A 23 -3.76 -7.42 -5.03
C ASN A 23 -3.44 -7.11 -6.50
N THR A 24 -4.33 -6.41 -7.21
CA THR A 24 -4.08 -5.96 -8.59
C THR A 24 -2.84 -5.08 -8.69
N TYR A 25 -2.66 -4.14 -7.75
CA TYR A 25 -1.47 -3.29 -7.71
C TYR A 25 -0.20 -4.12 -7.52
N PHE A 26 -0.19 -5.05 -6.57
CA PHE A 26 1.01 -5.85 -6.28
C PHE A 26 1.34 -6.85 -7.40
N LEU A 27 0.34 -7.41 -8.08
CA LEU A 27 0.56 -8.22 -9.29
C LEU A 27 1.20 -7.38 -10.41
N ALA A 28 0.65 -6.18 -10.67
CA ALA A 28 1.23 -5.28 -11.68
C ALA A 28 2.66 -4.83 -11.32
N LEU A 29 2.93 -4.62 -10.02
CA LEU A 29 4.27 -4.31 -9.54
C LEU A 29 5.23 -5.48 -9.75
N GLU A 30 4.79 -6.71 -9.43
CA GLU A 30 5.56 -7.92 -9.64
C GLU A 30 5.97 -8.08 -11.11
N ASP A 31 4.99 -8.04 -12.02
CA ASP A 31 5.21 -8.16 -13.45
C ASP A 31 6.20 -7.10 -13.97
N ALA A 32 6.04 -5.85 -13.50
CA ALA A 32 6.91 -4.75 -13.88
C ALA A 32 8.36 -4.95 -13.38
N LEU A 33 8.54 -5.45 -12.15
CA LEU A 33 9.86 -5.74 -11.59
C LEU A 33 10.53 -6.91 -12.31
N GLN A 34 9.79 -7.99 -12.60
CA GLN A 34 10.29 -9.14 -13.34
C GLN A 34 10.73 -8.73 -14.76
N ALA A 35 9.89 -7.99 -15.48
CA ALA A 35 10.21 -7.50 -16.82
C ALA A 35 11.46 -6.61 -16.83
N ARG A 36 11.65 -5.76 -15.80
CA ARG A 36 12.87 -4.94 -15.68
C ARG A 36 14.11 -5.78 -15.41
N SER A 37 14.00 -6.79 -14.54
CA SER A 37 15.11 -7.68 -14.20
C SER A 37 15.57 -8.53 -15.41
N SER A 38 14.67 -8.89 -16.32
CA SER A 38 15.00 -9.68 -17.52
C SER A 38 15.68 -8.89 -18.65
N ASN A 39 15.57 -7.56 -18.66
CA ASN A 39 16.00 -6.72 -19.80
C ASN A 39 17.41 -6.11 -19.67
N HIS A 40 18.16 -6.39 -18.61
CA HIS A 40 19.50 -5.82 -18.39
C HIS A 40 20.64 -6.82 -18.64
N ALA A 41 21.61 -6.42 -19.46
CA ALA A 41 22.80 -7.20 -19.82
C ALA A 41 23.87 -7.28 -18.72
N THR A 42 23.65 -6.64 -17.57
CA THR A 42 24.57 -6.61 -16.42
C THR A 42 24.10 -7.57 -15.33
N PRO A 43 25.00 -8.22 -14.57
CA PRO A 43 24.61 -9.16 -13.51
C PRO A 43 23.77 -8.43 -12.45
N PHE A 44 22.49 -8.77 -12.36
CA PHE A 44 21.59 -8.14 -11.41
C PHE A 44 21.72 -8.87 -10.06
N TYR A 45 22.00 -8.11 -9.00
CA TYR A 45 21.96 -8.61 -7.62
C TYR A 45 20.53 -8.84 -7.12
N PHE A 46 19.52 -8.39 -7.86
CA PHE A 46 18.12 -8.39 -7.46
C PHE A 46 17.36 -9.45 -8.25
N LYS A 47 17.10 -10.58 -7.61
CA LYS A 47 16.53 -11.80 -8.20
C LYS A 47 15.03 -11.86 -7.97
N SER A 48 14.36 -12.85 -8.57
CA SER A 48 12.93 -13.08 -8.34
C SER A 48 12.56 -13.26 -6.87
N SER A 49 13.44 -13.87 -6.06
CA SER A 49 13.26 -13.96 -4.61
C SER A 49 13.24 -12.60 -3.90
N ASP A 50 14.01 -11.62 -4.39
CA ASP A 50 14.03 -10.28 -3.83
C ASP A 50 12.73 -9.52 -4.17
N ILE A 51 12.16 -9.79 -5.34
CA ILE A 51 10.84 -9.25 -5.74
C ILE A 51 9.75 -9.75 -4.78
N GLU A 52 9.72 -11.06 -4.52
CA GLU A 52 8.76 -11.66 -3.59
C GLU A 52 8.91 -11.09 -2.17
N HIS A 53 10.15 -10.95 -1.68
CA HIS A 53 10.43 -10.32 -0.40
C HIS A 53 9.94 -8.87 -0.35
N VAL A 54 10.24 -8.05 -1.35
CA VAL A 54 9.80 -6.65 -1.40
C VAL A 54 8.29 -6.55 -1.37
N ILE A 55 7.57 -7.37 -2.16
CA ILE A 55 6.10 -7.36 -2.18
C ILE A 55 5.54 -7.80 -0.83
N THR A 56 6.11 -8.85 -0.24
CA THR A 56 5.67 -9.36 1.07
C THR A 56 5.83 -8.32 2.17
N GLU A 57 7.00 -7.70 2.24
CA GLU A 57 7.27 -6.64 3.21
C GLU A 57 6.39 -5.41 2.96
N TRP A 58 6.20 -5.01 1.70
CA TRP A 58 5.36 -3.86 1.39
C TRP A 58 3.88 -4.11 1.73
N LYS A 59 3.35 -5.32 1.49
CA LYS A 59 2.00 -5.69 1.94
C LYS A 59 1.84 -5.53 3.45
N LYS A 60 2.82 -5.98 4.24
CA LYS A 60 2.83 -5.81 5.71
C LYS A 60 2.94 -4.34 6.13
N LEU A 61 3.66 -3.52 5.38
CA LEU A 61 3.86 -2.10 5.66
C LEU A 61 2.69 -1.21 5.20
N TYR A 62 1.74 -1.72 4.42
CA TYR A 62 0.61 -0.92 3.94
C TYR A 62 -0.23 -0.28 5.07
N PRO A 63 -0.63 -1.01 6.13
CA PRO A 63 -1.30 -0.43 7.29
C PRO A 63 -0.46 0.67 7.95
N PHE A 64 0.86 0.49 8.07
CA PHE A 64 1.75 1.50 8.65
C PHE A 64 1.82 2.78 7.80
N ALA A 65 1.85 2.65 6.47
CA ALA A 65 1.76 3.81 5.59
C ALA A 65 0.42 4.54 5.72
N CYS A 66 -0.67 3.83 5.96
CA CYS A 66 -1.98 4.42 6.28
C CYS A 66 -1.96 5.14 7.63
N ALA A 67 -1.37 4.53 8.66
CA ALA A 67 -1.24 5.12 10.00
C ALA A 67 -0.39 6.40 9.99
N ASP A 68 0.71 6.42 9.25
CA ASP A 68 1.54 7.63 9.08
C ASP A 68 0.74 8.75 8.40
N PHE A 69 -0.02 8.41 7.36
CA PHE A 69 -0.87 9.37 6.66
C PHE A 69 -2.03 9.87 7.55
N TYR A 70 -2.65 8.98 8.33
CA TYR A 70 -3.65 9.34 9.33
C TYR A 70 -3.06 10.33 10.34
N ARG A 71 -1.90 10.02 10.94
CA ARG A 71 -1.22 10.88 11.91
C ARG A 71 -0.88 12.25 11.31
N PHE A 72 -0.42 12.28 10.06
CA PHE A 72 -0.18 13.53 9.32
C PHE A 72 -1.46 14.38 9.23
N LEU A 73 -2.56 13.81 8.75
CA LEU A 73 -3.83 14.52 8.63
C LEU A 73 -4.37 14.95 9.99
N SER A 74 -4.36 14.09 11.00
CA SER A 74 -4.84 14.43 12.34
C SER A 74 -4.06 15.57 12.97
N GLY A 75 -2.77 15.72 12.67
CA GLY A 75 -1.95 16.84 13.15
C GLY A 75 -2.12 18.12 12.33
N TRP A 76 -2.39 18.01 11.02
CA TRP A 76 -2.45 19.15 10.10
C TRP A 76 -3.87 19.70 9.90
N SER A 77 -4.86 18.82 9.70
CA SER A 77 -6.26 19.15 9.46
C SER A 77 -7.15 18.06 10.08
N PRO A 78 -7.48 18.17 11.38
CA PRO A 78 -8.20 17.12 12.10
C PRO A 78 -9.60 16.79 11.57
N GLU A 79 -10.22 17.73 10.85
CA GLU A 79 -11.55 17.57 10.23
C GLU A 79 -11.47 17.19 8.75
N HIS A 80 -10.28 16.85 8.25
CA HIS A 80 -10.09 16.51 6.85
C HIS A 80 -10.89 15.25 6.48
N TRP A 81 -11.72 15.35 5.43
CA TRP A 81 -12.64 14.30 4.97
C TRP A 81 -11.98 12.94 4.72
N LYS A 82 -10.67 12.92 4.46
CA LYS A 82 -9.88 11.71 4.23
C LYS A 82 -9.59 10.92 5.51
N ILE A 83 -9.82 11.49 6.69
CA ILE A 83 -9.88 10.80 7.98
C ILE A 83 -11.22 10.03 8.02
N ASP A 84 -11.29 8.96 7.22
CA ASP A 84 -12.48 8.14 7.04
C ASP A 84 -12.35 6.77 7.75
N ALA A 85 -13.41 5.98 7.70
CA ALA A 85 -13.46 4.67 8.35
C ALA A 85 -12.40 3.69 7.85
N GLU A 86 -12.04 3.75 6.56
CA GLU A 86 -11.03 2.88 5.99
C GLU A 86 -9.62 3.27 6.46
N LEU A 87 -9.30 4.57 6.42
CA LEU A 87 -8.01 5.05 6.90
C LEU A 87 -7.83 4.75 8.39
N LYS A 88 -8.90 4.90 9.18
CA LYS A 88 -8.89 4.53 10.59
C LYS A 88 -8.72 3.02 10.79
N TYR A 89 -9.42 2.18 10.03
CA TYR A 89 -9.28 0.72 10.10
C TYR A 89 -7.84 0.25 9.84
N GLN A 90 -7.19 0.78 8.80
CA GLN A 90 -5.78 0.47 8.53
C GLN A 90 -4.83 0.96 9.64
N THR A 91 -5.14 2.12 10.23
CA THR A 91 -4.39 2.65 11.37
C THR A 91 -4.50 1.72 12.57
N ASP A 92 -5.70 1.23 12.87
CA ASP A 92 -5.94 0.31 13.98
C ASP A 92 -5.19 -1.03 13.77
N ILE A 93 -5.12 -1.54 12.53
CA ILE A 93 -4.27 -2.70 12.19
C ILE A 93 -2.80 -2.43 12.50
N ALA A 94 -2.28 -1.27 12.08
CA ALA A 94 -0.87 -0.93 12.29
C ALA A 94 -0.53 -0.83 13.78
N LEU A 95 -1.42 -0.23 14.58
CA LEU A 95 -1.25 -0.09 16.03
C LEU A 95 -1.30 -1.45 16.76
N ALA A 96 -2.13 -2.39 16.29
CA ALA A 96 -2.21 -3.73 16.86
C ALA A 96 -0.97 -4.61 16.56
N ALA A 97 -0.10 -4.18 15.64
CA ALA A 97 1.13 -4.87 15.27
C ALA A 97 2.38 -4.36 16.01
N LEU A 98 2.23 -3.42 16.95
CA LEU A 98 3.27 -2.90 17.84
C LEU A 98 3.28 -3.63 19.19
#